data_AF-A0A843RQT9-F1
#
_entry.id   AF-A0A843RQT9-F1
#
_cell.length_a   1.000
_cell.length_b   1.000
_cell.length_c   1.000
_cell.angle_alpha   90.00
_cell.angle_beta   90.00
_cell.angle_gamma   90.00
#
_symmetry.space_group_name_H-M   'P 1'
#
loop_
_entity.id
_entity.type
_entity.pdbx_description
1 polymer ?
#
loop_
_entity_poly.entity_id
_entity_poly.type
_entity_poly.pdbx_seq_one_letter_code
_entity_poly.pdbx_strand_id
1 'polypeptide(L)'
;MTYRDHAARVTRAFDLWLTLAVWALLGVVAGAQTVDPVIEARASYNRGDWAAAIAAASPALQLADRQSEALLLIGRATLEQFRETAEPSDLMRAREALRAVDSERLSARSRTELILGLGEALYLDASYRAAAELFDAALGDGANLASRDRDQVLDWWATALDRFAQTREGDERPRIYAAISERMVTELRRTPGSATAAYWRAAAALARSEVDLAWDLAVAGWVQSSLAQPNHASNLRGDLDRLVISGIIPQRLERLANISDVDAARAGMLAEWELTKQKWTK
;
A
#
# COMPACT_ATOMS: atom_id res chain seq x y z
N MET A 1 -50.45 -1.24 43.13
CA MET A 1 -49.10 -1.02 43.72
C MET A 1 -49.11 -1.65 45.10
N THR A 2 -48.74 -2.94 45.12
CA THR A 2 -48.76 -3.97 46.17
C THR A 2 -48.32 -5.25 45.40
N TYR A 3 -47.60 -6.27 45.86
CA TYR A 3 -47.00 -6.73 47.12
C TYR A 3 -46.32 -8.10 46.78
N ARG A 4 -45.47 -8.64 47.67
CA ARG A 4 -44.77 -9.97 47.67
C ARG A 4 -43.43 -10.03 46.93
N ASP A 5 -42.27 -10.24 47.55
CA ASP A 5 -41.89 -10.94 48.78
C ASP A 5 -42.25 -12.44 48.79
N HIS A 6 -41.28 -13.29 48.42
CA HIS A 6 -41.03 -14.58 49.06
C HIS A 6 -39.60 -15.09 48.77
N ALA A 7 -38.78 -15.05 49.81
CA ALA A 7 -37.57 -15.84 49.98
C ALA A 7 -37.89 -17.14 50.73
N ALA A 8 -37.33 -18.26 50.29
CA ALA A 8 -36.98 -19.46 51.09
C ALA A 8 -36.15 -20.38 50.16
N ARG A 9 -34.82 -20.47 50.25
CA ARG A 9 -33.95 -21.16 51.24
C ARG A 9 -34.18 -22.67 51.37
N VAL A 10 -33.04 -23.39 51.42
CA VAL A 10 -32.75 -24.69 52.11
C VAL A 10 -32.94 -25.94 51.23
N THR A 11 -32.05 -26.93 51.06
CA THR A 11 -30.61 -27.22 51.29
C THR A 11 -30.35 -28.66 50.78
N ARG A 12 -29.11 -28.99 50.35
CA ARG A 12 -28.37 -30.27 50.57
C ARG A 12 -28.91 -31.53 49.84
N ALA A 13 -28.14 -32.54 49.42
CA ALA A 13 -26.72 -32.90 49.52
C ALA A 13 -26.57 -34.30 48.87
N PHE A 14 -25.38 -34.62 48.30
CA PHE A 14 -24.69 -35.93 48.36
C PHE A 14 -25.36 -37.13 47.65
N ASP A 15 -24.70 -38.07 46.97
CA ASP A 15 -23.31 -38.33 46.63
C ASP A 15 -23.27 -39.57 45.70
N LEU A 16 -22.16 -39.74 44.98
CA LEU A 16 -21.57 -41.04 44.59
C LEU A 16 -22.35 -42.02 43.68
N TRP A 17 -21.90 -42.10 42.42
CA TRP A 17 -21.47 -43.37 41.83
C TRP A 17 -20.09 -43.20 41.20
N LEU A 18 -19.09 -43.74 41.89
CA LEU A 18 -17.71 -43.92 41.45
C LEU A 18 -17.58 -45.33 40.83
N THR A 19 -16.68 -45.46 39.86
CA THR A 19 -16.00 -46.66 39.34
C THR A 19 -16.45 -47.22 37.97
N LEU A 20 -15.43 -47.34 37.08
CA LEU A 20 -15.38 -47.74 35.65
C LEU A 20 -15.25 -46.52 34.72
N ALA A 21 -14.11 -46.17 34.12
CA ALA A 21 -12.99 -46.99 33.68
C ALA A 21 -11.65 -46.23 33.69
N VAL A 22 -10.64 -46.90 34.26
CA VAL A 22 -9.21 -46.54 34.35
C VAL A 22 -8.44 -47.08 33.12
N TRP A 23 -9.01 -47.01 31.92
CA TRP A 23 -8.34 -47.48 30.69
C TRP A 23 -8.60 -46.56 29.50
N ALA A 24 -7.85 -45.46 29.42
CA ALA A 24 -7.46 -44.81 28.15
C ALA A 24 -6.36 -43.76 28.39
N LEU A 25 -5.35 -44.11 29.21
CA LEU A 25 -4.07 -43.41 29.25
C LEU A 25 -3.12 -44.10 28.24
N LEU A 26 -3.48 -44.01 26.97
CA LEU A 26 -2.53 -44.19 25.86
C LEU A 26 -2.60 -42.89 25.07
N GLY A 27 -1.71 -41.99 25.45
CA GLY A 27 -1.48 -40.74 24.76
C GLY A 27 -1.09 -41.01 23.31
N VAL A 28 -2.04 -40.84 22.42
CA VAL A 28 -1.71 -40.31 21.09
C VAL A 28 -1.50 -38.82 21.33
N VAL A 29 -0.27 -38.45 21.74
CA VAL A 29 0.24 -37.13 21.42
C VAL A 29 0.37 -37.14 19.92
N ALA A 30 -0.75 -36.87 19.24
CA ALA A 30 -0.71 -36.42 17.87
C ALA A 30 0.14 -35.16 17.96
N GLY A 31 1.42 -35.27 17.57
CA GLY A 31 2.27 -34.13 17.38
C GLY A 31 1.59 -33.31 16.29
N ALA A 32 0.72 -32.38 16.70
CA ALA A 32 0.26 -31.33 15.83
C ALA A 32 1.55 -30.70 15.32
N GLN A 33 1.85 -30.91 14.04
CA GLN A 33 2.90 -30.16 13.38
C GLN A 33 2.49 -28.71 13.53
N THR A 34 3.06 -28.02 14.51
CA THR A 34 2.81 -26.61 14.73
C THR A 34 3.28 -25.93 13.46
N VAL A 35 2.34 -25.41 12.70
CA VAL A 35 2.63 -24.60 11.51
C VAL A 35 3.62 -23.53 11.93
N ASP A 36 4.66 -23.33 11.13
CA ASP A 36 5.68 -22.32 11.41
C ASP A 36 4.99 -20.97 11.66
N PRO A 37 5.16 -20.34 12.84
CA PRO A 37 4.46 -19.10 13.20
C PRO A 37 4.69 -17.97 12.18
N VAL A 38 5.85 -17.93 11.52
CA VAL A 38 6.14 -16.93 10.47
C VAL A 38 5.31 -17.18 9.21
N ILE A 39 5.07 -18.44 8.85
CA ILE A 39 4.24 -18.81 7.69
C ILE A 39 2.79 -18.42 7.96
N GLU A 40 2.28 -18.73 9.16
CA GLU A 40 0.91 -18.36 9.56
C GLU A 40 0.73 -16.83 9.60
N ALA A 41 1.69 -16.11 10.20
CA ALA A 41 1.67 -14.65 10.25
C ALA A 41 1.64 -14.03 8.85
N ARG A 42 2.45 -14.56 7.92
CA ARG A 42 2.47 -14.09 6.52
C ARG A 42 1.16 -14.38 5.80
N ALA A 43 0.53 -15.53 6.06
CA ALA A 43 -0.78 -15.85 5.51
C ALA A 43 -1.87 -14.89 6.02
N SER A 44 -1.87 -14.55 7.30
CA SER A 44 -2.79 -13.56 7.88
C SER A 44 -2.53 -12.15 7.35
N TYR A 45 -1.26 -11.73 7.24
CA TYR A 45 -0.89 -10.45 6.63
C TYR A 45 -1.41 -10.35 5.19
N ASN A 46 -1.18 -11.38 4.36
CA ASN A 46 -1.65 -11.37 2.97
C ASN A 46 -3.18 -11.34 2.82
N ARG A 47 -3.94 -11.69 3.87
CA ARG A 47 -5.41 -11.60 3.90
C ARG A 47 -5.95 -10.28 4.44
N GLY A 48 -5.09 -9.40 4.93
CA GLY A 48 -5.52 -8.16 5.57
C GLY A 48 -5.87 -8.29 7.05
N ASP A 49 -5.59 -9.44 7.68
CA ASP A 49 -5.84 -9.63 9.12
C ASP A 49 -4.58 -9.28 9.91
N TRP A 50 -4.40 -7.98 10.13
CA TRP A 50 -3.20 -7.41 10.75
C TRP A 50 -3.04 -7.85 12.21
N ALA A 51 -4.15 -7.92 12.95
CA ALA A 51 -4.15 -8.36 14.34
C ALA A 51 -3.76 -9.83 14.45
N ALA A 52 -4.32 -10.71 13.61
CA ALA A 52 -3.92 -12.11 13.57
C ALA A 52 -2.47 -12.30 13.10
N ALA A 53 -1.99 -11.48 12.17
CA ALA A 53 -0.59 -11.51 11.72
C ALA A 53 0.38 -11.21 12.88
N ILE A 54 0.11 -10.17 13.67
CA ILE A 54 0.91 -9.80 14.84
C ILE A 54 0.87 -10.92 15.89
N ALA A 55 -0.32 -11.45 16.18
CA ALA A 55 -0.49 -12.53 17.16
C ALA A 55 0.26 -13.79 16.74
N ALA A 56 0.18 -14.19 15.46
CA ALA A 56 0.86 -15.37 14.92
C ALA A 56 2.39 -15.21 14.87
N ALA A 57 2.90 -14.00 14.63
CA ALA A 57 4.34 -13.73 14.60
C ALA A 57 4.97 -13.68 16.00
N SER A 58 4.19 -13.31 17.03
CA SER A 58 4.71 -13.05 18.38
C SER A 58 5.48 -14.23 19.02
N PRO A 59 5.03 -15.51 18.92
CA PRO A 59 5.80 -16.65 19.44
C PRO A 59 7.19 -16.79 18.81
N ALA A 60 7.36 -16.40 17.54
CA ALA A 60 8.62 -16.50 16.82
C ALA A 60 9.70 -15.51 17.31
N LEU A 61 9.33 -14.52 18.13
CA LEU A 61 10.30 -13.61 18.76
C LEU A 61 11.25 -14.32 19.74
N GLN A 62 10.85 -15.49 20.25
CA GLN A 62 11.67 -16.32 21.14
C GLN A 62 12.56 -17.31 20.37
N LEU A 63 12.40 -17.40 19.05
CA LEU A 63 13.16 -18.31 18.19
C LEU A 63 14.26 -17.52 17.48
N ALA A 64 15.52 -17.70 17.88
CA ALA A 64 16.63 -16.87 17.39
C ALA A 64 16.76 -16.89 15.84
N ASP A 65 16.49 -18.01 15.19
CA ASP A 65 16.50 -18.14 13.72
C ASP A 65 15.31 -17.45 13.02
N ARG A 66 14.22 -17.17 13.74
CA ARG A 66 12.98 -16.57 13.19
C ARG A 66 12.69 -15.16 13.69
N GLN A 67 13.41 -14.69 14.71
CA GLN A 67 13.16 -13.42 15.37
C GLN A 67 13.13 -12.23 14.39
N SER A 68 14.08 -12.13 13.46
CA SER A 68 14.11 -11.03 12.47
C SER A 68 12.91 -11.05 11.51
N GLU A 69 12.48 -12.22 11.04
CA GLU A 69 11.28 -12.35 10.19
C GLU A 69 10.00 -12.01 10.96
N ALA A 70 9.92 -12.41 12.23
CA ALA A 70 8.80 -12.09 13.10
C ALA A 70 8.69 -10.58 13.34
N LEU A 71 9.81 -9.92 13.68
CA LEU A 71 9.88 -8.47 13.86
C LEU A 71 9.49 -7.71 12.59
N LEU A 72 9.95 -8.17 11.42
CA LEU A 72 9.57 -7.61 10.13
C LEU A 72 8.05 -7.68 9.91
N LEU A 73 7.43 -8.84 10.12
CA LEU A 73 5.99 -9.03 9.95
C LEU A 73 5.17 -8.23 10.96
N ILE A 74 5.59 -8.19 12.24
CA ILE A 74 4.93 -7.38 13.28
C ILE A 74 5.00 -5.90 12.90
N GLY A 75 6.19 -5.40 12.53
CA GLY A 75 6.40 -4.02 12.15
C GLY A 75 5.50 -3.60 10.99
N ARG A 76 5.49 -4.39 9.90
CA ARG A 76 4.64 -4.13 8.74
C ARG A 76 3.15 -4.22 9.05
N ALA A 77 2.70 -5.25 9.77
CA ALA A 77 1.29 -5.38 10.14
C ALA A 77 0.83 -4.21 11.02
N THR A 78 1.71 -3.71 11.90
CA THR A 78 1.41 -2.57 12.76
C THR A 78 1.37 -1.24 11.98
N LEU A 79 2.15 -1.10 10.88
CA LEU A 79 1.98 0.04 9.95
C LEU A 79 0.60 0.01 9.29
N GLU A 80 0.11 -1.15 8.87
CA GLU A 80 -1.24 -1.26 8.28
C GLU A 80 -2.33 -0.94 9.31
N GLN A 81 -2.18 -1.41 10.56
CA GLN A 81 -3.07 -1.00 11.66
C GLN A 81 -3.08 0.51 11.85
N PHE A 82 -1.89 1.15 11.89
CA PHE A 82 -1.81 2.61 12.00
C PHE A 82 -2.54 3.32 10.85
N ARG A 83 -2.48 2.80 9.63
CA ARG A 83 -3.19 3.39 8.49
C ARG A 83 -4.71 3.30 8.62
N GLU A 84 -5.23 2.32 9.36
CA GLU A 84 -6.66 2.16 9.64
C GLU A 84 -7.11 2.99 10.86
N THR A 85 -6.30 3.01 11.92
CA THR A 85 -6.69 3.58 13.23
C THR A 85 -6.21 5.01 13.43
N ALA A 86 -5.13 5.41 12.74
CA ALA A 86 -4.34 6.62 12.98
C ALA A 86 -3.81 6.75 14.42
N GLU A 87 -3.72 5.65 15.18
CA GLU A 87 -3.25 5.67 16.57
C GLU A 87 -1.73 5.87 16.65
N PRO A 88 -1.21 6.97 17.23
CA PRO A 88 0.23 7.27 17.22
C PRO A 88 1.10 6.19 17.87
N SER A 89 0.54 5.44 18.81
CA SER A 89 1.22 4.33 19.48
C SER A 89 1.52 3.16 18.51
N ASP A 90 0.71 2.97 17.47
CA ASP A 90 0.92 1.94 16.46
C ASP A 90 2.14 2.28 15.61
N LEU A 91 2.24 3.53 15.13
CA LEU A 91 3.41 3.98 14.36
C LEU A 91 4.70 3.88 15.19
N MET A 92 4.66 4.20 16.48
CA MET A 92 5.80 4.01 17.38
C MET A 92 6.21 2.52 17.48
N ARG A 93 5.26 1.62 17.76
CA ARG A 93 5.51 0.17 17.85
C ARG A 93 6.05 -0.41 16.55
N ALA A 94 5.50 0.02 15.42
CA ALA A 94 5.98 -0.39 14.10
C ALA A 94 7.45 -0.02 13.88
N ARG A 95 7.84 1.22 14.21
CA ARG A 95 9.23 1.67 14.09
C ARG A 95 10.18 0.90 14.99
N GLU A 96 9.78 0.65 16.23
CA GLU A 96 10.58 -0.14 17.17
C GLU A 96 10.81 -1.56 16.65
N ALA A 97 9.75 -2.23 16.18
CA ALA A 97 9.85 -3.56 15.60
C ALA A 97 10.77 -3.59 14.37
N LEU A 98 10.57 -2.68 13.41
CA LEU A 98 11.38 -2.62 12.18
C LEU A 98 12.85 -2.29 12.45
N ARG A 99 13.14 -1.40 13.41
CA ARG A 99 14.53 -1.06 13.79
C ARG A 99 15.26 -2.20 14.48
N ALA A 100 14.53 -3.08 15.16
CA ALA A 100 15.09 -4.24 15.84
C ALA A 100 15.41 -5.41 14.89
N VAL A 101 15.02 -5.34 13.62
CA VAL A 101 15.29 -6.39 12.63
C VAL A 101 16.78 -6.44 12.30
N ASP A 102 17.40 -7.60 12.55
CA ASP A 102 18.73 -7.89 12.01
C ASP A 102 18.62 -8.32 10.55
N SER A 103 19.07 -7.44 9.64
CA SER A 103 18.98 -7.63 8.20
C SER A 103 19.86 -8.76 7.65
N GLU A 104 20.95 -9.13 8.34
CA GLU A 104 21.84 -10.21 7.88
C GLU A 104 21.19 -11.58 8.02
N ARG A 105 20.21 -11.69 8.92
CA ARG A 105 19.41 -12.90 9.12
C ARG A 105 18.22 -13.03 8.17
N LEU A 106 17.99 -12.01 7.33
CA LEU A 106 16.85 -11.99 6.41
C LEU A 106 17.22 -12.54 5.02
N SER A 107 16.23 -13.19 4.40
CA SER A 107 16.29 -13.50 2.96
C SER A 107 16.39 -12.21 2.12
N ALA A 108 16.85 -12.30 0.87
CA ALA A 108 16.91 -11.14 -0.02
C ALA A 108 15.53 -10.48 -0.23
N ARG A 109 14.48 -11.30 -0.32
CA ARG A 109 13.09 -10.81 -0.40
C ARG A 109 12.71 -10.06 0.88
N SER A 110 12.94 -10.66 2.04
CA SER A 110 12.58 -10.06 3.33
C SER A 110 13.38 -8.79 3.63
N ARG A 111 14.64 -8.70 3.18
CA ARG A 111 15.41 -7.43 3.21
C ARG A 111 14.75 -6.33 2.38
N THR A 112 14.19 -6.68 1.24
CA THR A 112 13.44 -5.72 0.43
C THR A 112 12.15 -5.29 1.14
N GLU A 113 11.42 -6.23 1.75
CA GLU A 113 10.25 -5.92 2.58
C GLU A 113 10.59 -5.05 3.79
N LEU A 114 11.78 -5.21 4.39
CA LEU A 114 12.29 -4.35 5.46
C LEU A 114 12.52 -2.92 4.96
N ILE A 115 13.18 -2.75 3.82
CA ILE A 115 13.39 -1.42 3.21
C ILE A 115 12.03 -0.74 2.95
N LEU A 116 11.05 -1.49 2.44
CA LEU A 116 9.70 -0.96 2.21
C LEU A 116 9.02 -0.54 3.51
N GLY A 117 9.04 -1.39 4.54
CA GLY A 117 8.46 -1.04 5.85
C GLY A 117 9.13 0.18 6.49
N LEU A 118 10.46 0.30 6.39
CA LEU A 118 11.18 1.49 6.88
C LEU A 118 10.82 2.75 6.07
N GLY A 119 10.68 2.63 4.74
CA GLY A 119 10.23 3.71 3.88
C GLY A 119 8.81 4.18 4.20
N GLU A 120 7.89 3.24 4.39
CA GLU A 120 6.51 3.51 4.80
C GLU A 120 6.45 4.20 6.17
N ALA A 121 7.22 3.72 7.16
CA ALA A 121 7.30 4.37 8.46
C ALA A 121 7.78 5.82 8.37
N LEU A 122 8.82 6.10 7.56
CA LEU A 122 9.30 7.46 7.29
C LEU A 122 8.25 8.33 6.59
N TYR A 123 7.53 7.76 5.62
CA TYR A 123 6.46 8.47 4.92
C TYR A 123 5.34 8.89 5.88
N LEU A 124 4.93 7.99 6.76
CA LEU A 124 3.89 8.23 7.77
C LEU A 124 4.34 9.24 8.84
N ASP A 125 5.65 9.36 9.09
CA ASP A 125 6.26 10.43 9.91
C ASP A 125 6.48 11.76 9.14
N ALA A 126 5.91 11.91 7.94
CA ALA A 126 6.12 13.05 7.05
C ALA A 126 7.58 13.32 6.65
N SER A 127 8.47 12.33 6.83
CA SER A 127 9.87 12.36 6.38
C SER A 127 9.97 11.95 4.90
N TYR A 128 9.22 12.63 4.05
CA TYR A 128 8.92 12.22 2.68
C TYR A 128 10.16 12.03 1.79
N ARG A 129 11.14 12.92 1.87
CA ARG A 129 12.38 12.79 1.09
C ARG A 129 13.17 11.55 1.52
N ALA A 130 13.33 11.31 2.82
CA ALA A 130 14.03 10.13 3.32
C ALA A 130 13.29 8.84 2.95
N ALA A 131 11.95 8.84 2.98
CA ALA A 131 11.15 7.74 2.49
C ALA A 131 11.40 7.45 1.00
N ALA A 132 11.43 8.50 0.15
CA ALA A 132 11.72 8.37 -1.27
C ALA A 132 13.10 7.76 -1.54
N GLU A 133 14.14 8.11 -0.76
CA GLU A 133 15.47 7.49 -0.90
C GLU A 133 15.44 5.98 -0.62
N LEU A 134 14.68 5.54 0.39
CA LEU A 134 14.52 4.10 0.68
C LEU A 134 13.74 3.37 -0.41
N PHE A 135 12.66 3.97 -0.91
CA PHE A 135 11.90 3.38 -2.03
C PHE A 135 12.74 3.32 -3.30
N ASP A 136 13.59 4.31 -3.58
CA ASP A 136 14.48 4.27 -4.72
C ASP A 136 15.54 3.16 -4.60
N ALA A 137 16.11 2.98 -3.40
CA ALA A 137 17.01 1.86 -3.13
C ALA A 137 16.33 0.50 -3.36
N ALA A 138 15.06 0.35 -2.99
CA ALA A 138 14.27 -0.86 -3.27
C ALA A 138 13.96 -1.06 -4.76
N LEU A 139 13.94 0.01 -5.56
CA LEU A 139 13.72 -0.03 -7.02
C LEU A 139 15.00 -0.25 -7.84
N GLY A 140 16.18 -0.30 -7.21
CA GLY A 140 17.47 -0.44 -7.89
C GLY A 140 17.57 -1.66 -8.83
N ASP A 141 18.51 -1.63 -9.78
CA ASP A 141 18.59 -2.61 -10.87
C ASP A 141 18.86 -4.06 -10.41
N GLY A 142 19.45 -4.24 -9.23
CA GLY A 142 19.66 -5.54 -8.60
C GLY A 142 18.45 -6.10 -7.84
N ALA A 143 17.37 -5.32 -7.70
CA ALA A 143 16.18 -5.76 -6.98
C ALA A 143 15.37 -6.76 -7.83
N ASN A 144 15.27 -8.00 -7.35
CA ASN A 144 14.43 -9.04 -7.95
C ASN A 144 12.99 -8.92 -7.46
N LEU A 145 12.33 -7.82 -7.83
CA LEU A 145 10.92 -7.58 -7.54
C LEU A 145 10.04 -8.11 -8.67
N ALA A 146 8.93 -8.77 -8.32
CA ALA A 146 7.88 -9.06 -9.29
C ALA A 146 7.32 -7.74 -9.85
N SER A 147 6.84 -7.74 -11.10
CA SER A 147 6.35 -6.51 -11.76
C SER A 147 5.29 -5.78 -10.95
N ARG A 148 4.38 -6.52 -10.29
CA ARG A 148 3.37 -5.94 -9.41
C ARG A 148 3.99 -5.22 -8.20
N ASP A 149 4.89 -5.90 -7.51
CA ASP A 149 5.54 -5.34 -6.31
C ASP A 149 6.33 -4.10 -6.70
N ARG A 150 7.06 -4.15 -7.82
CA ARG A 150 7.80 -3.01 -8.37
C ARG A 150 6.89 -1.81 -8.68
N ASP A 151 5.73 -2.04 -9.30
CA ASP A 151 4.75 -0.98 -9.61
C ASP A 151 4.21 -0.31 -8.34
N GLN A 152 4.03 -1.08 -7.26
CA GLN A 152 3.64 -0.58 -5.95
C GLN A 152 4.76 0.24 -5.27
N VAL A 153 6.01 -0.25 -5.29
CA VAL A 153 7.14 0.54 -4.74
C VAL A 153 7.32 1.85 -5.51
N LEU A 154 7.15 1.80 -6.84
CA LEU A 154 7.23 2.98 -7.69
C LEU A 154 6.15 4.01 -7.35
N ASP A 155 4.95 3.56 -6.99
CA ASP A 155 3.84 4.44 -6.62
C ASP A 155 4.12 5.11 -5.27
N TRP A 156 4.61 4.34 -4.30
CA TRP A 156 5.08 4.85 -3.02
C TRP A 156 6.21 5.88 -3.18
N TRP A 157 7.19 5.59 -4.05
CA TRP A 157 8.29 6.50 -4.35
C TRP A 157 7.78 7.83 -4.92
N ALA A 158 6.91 7.77 -5.93
CA ALA A 158 6.37 8.97 -6.57
C ALA A 158 5.47 9.77 -5.62
N THR A 159 4.64 9.08 -4.84
CA THR A 159 3.79 9.69 -3.80
C THR A 159 4.63 10.39 -2.73
N ALA A 160 5.72 9.77 -2.27
CA ALA A 160 6.64 10.40 -1.32
C ALA A 160 7.26 11.67 -1.91
N LEU A 161 7.72 11.64 -3.16
CA LEU A 161 8.26 12.83 -3.82
C LEU A 161 7.19 13.91 -4.06
N ASP A 162 5.97 13.54 -4.43
CA ASP A 162 4.84 14.47 -4.57
C ASP A 162 4.51 15.17 -3.23
N ARG A 163 4.40 14.41 -2.14
CA ARG A 163 4.23 14.99 -0.79
C ARG A 163 5.39 15.89 -0.41
N PHE A 164 6.63 15.49 -0.70
CA PHE A 164 7.79 16.36 -0.48
C PHE A 164 7.67 17.65 -1.29
N ALA A 165 7.31 17.57 -2.58
CA ALA A 165 7.13 18.70 -3.48
C ALA A 165 6.04 19.68 -3.02
N GLN A 166 4.95 19.17 -2.43
CA GLN A 166 3.88 19.98 -1.83
C GLN A 166 4.35 20.81 -0.63
N THR A 167 5.44 20.41 0.04
CA THR A 167 6.07 21.20 1.12
C THR A 167 7.08 22.23 0.63
N ARG A 168 7.34 22.29 -0.69
CA ARG A 168 8.30 23.21 -1.30
C ARG A 168 7.58 24.34 -2.04
N GLU A 169 8.23 25.49 -2.12
CA GLU A 169 7.75 26.66 -2.86
C GLU A 169 8.66 26.97 -4.05
N GLY A 170 8.15 27.78 -4.98
CA GLY A 170 8.93 28.30 -6.12
C GLY A 170 9.52 27.22 -7.03
N ASP A 171 10.79 27.41 -7.39
CA ASP A 171 11.48 26.66 -8.45
C ASP A 171 11.87 25.22 -8.07
N GLU A 172 11.77 24.84 -6.79
CA GLU A 172 12.11 23.48 -6.35
C GLU A 172 11.07 22.46 -6.77
N ARG A 173 9.79 22.85 -6.76
CA ARG A 173 8.67 21.95 -7.06
C ARG A 173 8.74 21.38 -8.48
N PRO A 174 8.94 22.18 -9.55
CA PRO A 174 9.11 21.64 -10.90
C PRO A 174 10.30 20.68 -11.05
N ARG A 175 11.40 20.89 -10.32
CA ARG A 175 12.58 20.00 -10.37
C ARG A 175 12.28 18.62 -9.78
N ILE A 176 11.47 18.55 -8.72
CA ILE A 176 11.07 17.27 -8.13
C ILE A 176 10.20 16.48 -9.11
N TYR A 177 9.21 17.14 -9.73
CA TYR A 177 8.39 16.49 -10.76
C TYR A 177 9.18 16.12 -12.03
N ALA A 178 10.27 16.84 -12.33
CA ALA A 178 11.20 16.42 -13.38
C ALA A 178 11.87 15.08 -13.07
N ALA A 179 12.35 14.89 -11.83
CA ALA A 179 12.91 13.61 -11.40
C ALA A 179 11.86 12.49 -11.44
N ILE A 180 10.61 12.76 -11.01
CA ILE A 180 9.50 11.80 -11.15
C ILE A 180 9.33 11.37 -12.62
N SER A 181 9.22 12.34 -13.53
CA SER A 181 9.02 12.06 -14.96
C SER A 181 10.16 11.24 -15.58
N GLU A 182 11.42 11.57 -15.26
CA GLU A 182 12.61 10.84 -15.74
C GLU A 182 12.60 9.38 -15.28
N ARG A 183 12.28 9.14 -14.01
CA ARG A 183 12.15 7.78 -13.46
C ARG A 183 11.02 7.01 -14.15
N MET A 184 9.86 7.63 -14.39
CA MET A 184 8.74 6.97 -15.08
C MET A 184 9.06 6.64 -16.54
N VAL A 185 9.83 7.49 -17.24
CA VAL A 185 10.32 7.16 -18.58
C VAL A 185 11.23 5.94 -18.55
N THR A 186 12.12 5.85 -17.56
CA THR A 186 13.01 4.69 -17.38
C THR A 186 12.19 3.43 -17.08
N GLU A 187 11.20 3.52 -16.20
CA GLU A 187 10.36 2.36 -15.88
C GLU A 187 9.50 1.94 -17.07
N LEU A 188 8.90 2.84 -17.84
CA LEU A 188 8.11 2.47 -19.03
C LEU A 188 8.95 1.79 -20.12
N ARG A 189 10.26 2.07 -20.19
CA ARG A 189 11.19 1.34 -21.08
C ARG A 189 11.41 -0.10 -20.60
N ARG A 190 11.41 -0.32 -19.28
CA ARG A 190 11.56 -1.65 -18.66
C ARG A 190 10.26 -2.44 -18.68
N THR A 191 9.16 -1.79 -18.32
CA THR A 191 7.83 -2.35 -18.12
C THR A 191 6.80 -1.46 -18.81
N PRO A 192 6.54 -1.64 -20.12
CA PRO A 192 5.60 -0.79 -20.86
C PRO A 192 4.15 -0.79 -20.34
N GLY A 193 3.77 -1.81 -19.56
CA GLY A 193 2.45 -1.94 -18.92
C GLY A 193 2.39 -1.44 -17.47
N SER A 194 3.40 -0.70 -16.98
CA SER A 194 3.37 -0.10 -15.64
C SER A 194 2.30 0.98 -15.56
N ALA A 195 1.27 0.74 -14.73
CA ALA A 195 0.17 1.67 -14.56
C ALA A 195 0.63 2.92 -13.81
N THR A 196 1.38 2.71 -12.73
CA THR A 196 2.00 3.77 -11.93
C THR A 196 2.83 4.71 -12.81
N ALA A 197 3.69 4.18 -13.67
CA ALA A 197 4.57 5.02 -14.48
C ALA A 197 3.80 5.82 -15.53
N ALA A 198 2.77 5.24 -16.15
CA ALA A 198 1.91 5.95 -17.09
C ALA A 198 1.18 7.13 -16.41
N TYR A 199 0.58 6.88 -15.24
CA TYR A 199 -0.13 7.91 -14.47
C TYR A 199 0.81 9.04 -14.02
N TRP A 200 1.90 8.70 -13.31
CA TRP A 200 2.79 9.69 -12.71
C TRP A 200 3.54 10.53 -13.74
N ARG A 201 3.76 10.01 -14.96
CA ARG A 201 4.34 10.80 -16.05
C ARG A 201 3.40 11.94 -16.49
N ALA A 202 2.10 11.65 -16.63
CA ALA A 202 1.10 12.67 -16.96
C ALA A 202 0.90 13.66 -15.80
N ALA A 203 0.79 13.15 -14.56
CA ALA A 203 0.64 13.99 -13.37
C ALA A 203 1.85 14.93 -13.15
N ALA A 204 3.07 14.43 -13.34
CA ALA A 204 4.29 15.23 -13.22
C ALA A 204 4.36 16.34 -14.30
N ALA A 205 3.95 16.05 -15.54
CA ALA A 205 3.85 17.07 -16.58
C ALA A 205 2.83 18.16 -16.20
N LEU A 206 1.66 17.77 -15.67
CA LEU A 206 0.66 18.73 -15.19
C LEU A 206 1.21 19.61 -14.07
N ALA A 207 1.89 19.01 -13.08
CA ALA A 207 2.44 19.73 -11.93
C ALA A 207 3.59 20.69 -12.29
N ARG A 208 4.23 20.48 -13.45
CA ARG A 208 5.21 21.39 -14.08
C ARG A 208 4.56 22.46 -14.96
N SER A 209 3.23 22.51 -15.02
CA SER A 209 2.48 23.35 -15.95
C SER A 209 2.85 23.05 -17.42
N GLU A 210 3.10 21.80 -17.77
CA GLU A 210 3.28 21.34 -19.15
C GLU A 210 1.98 20.70 -19.64
N VAL A 211 0.92 21.50 -19.69
CA VAL A 211 -0.46 21.00 -19.77
C VAL A 211 -0.75 20.23 -21.07
N ASP A 212 -0.21 20.67 -22.20
CA ASP A 212 -0.37 19.93 -23.47
C ASP A 212 0.38 18.61 -23.45
N LEU A 213 1.60 18.58 -22.86
CA LEU A 213 2.32 17.33 -22.65
C LEU A 213 1.55 16.41 -21.70
N ALA A 214 0.94 16.94 -20.62
CA ALA A 214 0.14 16.15 -19.70
C ALA A 214 -1.06 15.49 -20.40
N TRP A 215 -1.71 16.20 -21.33
CA TRP A 215 -2.77 15.65 -22.18
C TRP A 215 -2.26 14.51 -23.05
N ASP A 216 -1.18 14.73 -23.81
CA ASP A 216 -0.60 13.71 -24.70
C ASP A 216 -0.17 12.46 -23.93
N LEU A 217 0.39 12.64 -22.72
CA LEU A 217 0.79 11.56 -21.84
C LEU A 217 -0.40 10.82 -21.23
N ALA A 218 -1.50 11.51 -20.91
CA ALA A 218 -2.72 10.87 -20.45
C ALA A 218 -3.35 10.01 -21.56
N VAL A 219 -3.36 10.50 -22.80
CA VAL A 219 -3.78 9.70 -23.97
C VAL A 219 -2.87 8.49 -24.15
N ALA A 220 -1.54 8.67 -24.11
CA ALA A 220 -0.59 7.57 -24.21
C ALA A 220 -0.80 6.53 -23.10
N GLY A 221 -1.01 6.98 -21.85
CA GLY A 221 -1.29 6.12 -20.71
C GLY A 221 -2.61 5.35 -20.86
N TRP A 222 -3.65 5.97 -21.42
CA TRP A 222 -4.92 5.30 -21.72
C TRP A 222 -4.75 4.16 -22.72
N VAL A 223 -3.96 4.38 -23.77
CA VAL A 223 -3.65 3.34 -24.76
C VAL A 223 -2.78 2.25 -24.14
N GLN A 224 -1.75 2.62 -23.38
CA GLN A 224 -0.85 1.70 -22.68
C GLN A 224 -1.55 0.86 -21.62
N SER A 225 -2.69 1.30 -21.08
CA SER A 225 -3.45 0.51 -20.12
C SER A 225 -3.87 -0.86 -20.70
N SER A 226 -3.95 -1.01 -22.03
CA SER A 226 -4.21 -2.29 -22.69
C SER A 226 -3.09 -3.32 -22.51
N LEU A 227 -1.88 -2.87 -22.15
CA LEU A 227 -0.71 -3.69 -21.87
C LEU A 227 -0.60 -4.06 -20.38
N ALA A 228 -1.37 -3.40 -19.51
CA ALA A 228 -1.39 -3.66 -18.09
C ALA A 228 -2.27 -4.89 -17.75
N GLN A 229 -2.08 -5.47 -16.57
CA GLN A 229 -2.97 -6.51 -16.06
C GLN A 229 -4.41 -5.96 -15.91
N PRO A 230 -5.47 -6.75 -16.10
CA PRO A 230 -6.85 -6.24 -16.18
C PRO A 230 -7.28 -5.31 -15.04
N ASN A 231 -6.99 -5.67 -13.78
CA ASN A 231 -7.34 -4.83 -12.62
C ASN A 231 -6.52 -3.53 -12.56
N HIS A 232 -5.26 -3.55 -13.01
CA HIS A 232 -4.41 -2.36 -13.05
C HIS A 232 -4.82 -1.45 -14.21
N ALA A 233 -5.25 -2.03 -15.33
CA ALA A 233 -5.78 -1.30 -16.47
C ALA A 233 -7.04 -0.49 -16.10
N SER A 234 -7.98 -1.08 -15.34
CA SER A 234 -9.18 -0.36 -14.90
C SER A 234 -8.86 0.78 -13.94
N ASN A 235 -7.96 0.54 -12.98
CA ASN A 235 -7.55 1.58 -12.02
C ASN A 235 -6.86 2.74 -12.72
N LEU A 236 -5.88 2.44 -13.58
CA LEU A 236 -5.17 3.45 -14.38
C LEU A 236 -6.14 4.32 -15.19
N ARG A 237 -7.09 3.68 -15.89
CA ARG A 237 -8.10 4.42 -16.66
C ARG A 237 -8.93 5.34 -15.78
N GLY A 238 -9.39 4.86 -14.62
CA GLY A 238 -10.13 5.70 -13.67
C GLY A 238 -9.32 6.89 -13.15
N ASP A 239 -8.04 6.68 -12.85
CA ASP A 239 -7.17 7.74 -12.35
C ASP A 239 -6.78 8.76 -13.43
N LEU A 240 -6.51 8.31 -14.66
CA LEU A 240 -6.28 9.19 -15.81
C LEU A 240 -7.53 10.00 -16.15
N ASP A 241 -8.72 9.39 -16.12
CA ASP A 241 -9.98 10.09 -16.36
C ASP A 241 -10.18 11.24 -15.35
N ARG A 242 -9.96 10.94 -14.06
CA ARG A 242 -10.00 11.96 -13.01
C ARG A 242 -8.95 13.05 -13.22
N LEU A 243 -7.71 12.69 -13.56
CA LEU A 243 -6.62 13.64 -13.83
C LEU A 243 -6.96 14.57 -15.00
N VAL A 244 -7.53 14.03 -16.08
CA VAL A 244 -7.92 14.80 -17.26
C VAL A 244 -9.05 15.77 -16.93
N ILE A 245 -10.13 15.27 -16.32
CA ILE A 245 -11.35 16.05 -16.05
C ILE A 245 -11.14 17.11 -14.97
N SER A 246 -10.44 16.75 -13.88
CA SER A 246 -10.28 17.62 -12.71
C SER A 246 -8.99 18.44 -12.71
N GLY A 247 -7.98 18.06 -13.51
CA GLY A 247 -6.68 18.72 -13.54
C GLY A 247 -6.34 19.35 -14.88
N ILE A 248 -6.21 18.52 -15.93
CA ILE A 248 -5.69 18.96 -17.23
C ILE A 248 -6.66 19.93 -17.93
N ILE A 249 -7.93 19.56 -18.08
CA ILE A 249 -8.93 20.40 -18.78
C ILE A 249 -9.05 21.79 -18.12
N PRO A 250 -9.23 21.91 -16.78
CA PRO A 250 -9.26 23.22 -16.12
C PRO A 250 -8.02 24.08 -16.43
N GLN A 251 -6.81 23.52 -16.33
CA GLN A 251 -5.58 24.28 -16.64
C GLN A 251 -5.46 24.65 -18.12
N ARG A 252 -5.98 23.85 -19.05
CA ARG A 252 -6.04 24.24 -20.48
C ARG A 252 -6.98 25.42 -20.69
N LEU A 253 -8.13 25.45 -20.01
CA LEU A 253 -9.08 26.54 -20.09
C LEU A 253 -8.51 27.85 -19.54
N GLU A 254 -7.78 27.80 -18.42
CA GLU A 254 -7.11 28.98 -17.86
C GLU A 254 -6.14 29.65 -18.85
N ARG A 255 -5.49 28.86 -19.71
CA ARG A 255 -4.59 29.37 -20.77
C ARG A 255 -5.32 30.02 -21.94
N LEU A 256 -6.60 29.70 -22.10
CA LEU A 256 -7.44 30.22 -23.18
C LEU A 256 -8.17 31.50 -22.77
N ALA A 257 -7.55 32.32 -21.91
CA ALA A 257 -8.09 33.50 -21.21
C ALA A 257 -8.86 34.55 -22.05
N ASN A 258 -8.94 34.38 -23.38
CA ASN A 258 -9.65 35.25 -24.32
C ASN A 258 -10.85 34.58 -25.02
N ILE A 259 -11.30 33.39 -24.57
CA ILE A 259 -12.48 32.74 -25.15
C ILE A 259 -13.76 33.32 -24.52
N SER A 260 -14.67 33.78 -25.37
CA SER A 260 -15.98 34.32 -25.00
C SER A 260 -16.96 33.28 -24.45
N ASP A 261 -16.72 31.99 -24.69
CA ASP A 261 -17.56 30.87 -24.23
C ASP A 261 -16.70 29.72 -23.66
N VAL A 262 -16.37 29.84 -22.37
CA VAL A 262 -15.56 28.84 -21.62
C VAL A 262 -16.29 27.51 -21.50
N ASP A 263 -17.63 27.52 -21.44
CA ASP A 263 -18.44 26.32 -21.30
C ASP A 263 -18.44 25.48 -22.59
N ALA A 264 -18.55 26.13 -23.75
CA ALA A 264 -18.41 25.45 -25.04
C ALA A 264 -16.99 24.87 -25.21
N ALA A 265 -15.95 25.60 -24.81
CA ALA A 265 -14.57 25.10 -24.86
C ALA A 265 -14.38 23.87 -23.94
N ARG A 266 -14.93 23.92 -22.72
CA ARG A 266 -14.91 22.79 -21.77
C ARG A 266 -15.63 21.58 -22.34
N ALA A 267 -16.82 21.76 -22.89
CA ALA A 267 -17.60 20.70 -23.50
C ALA A 267 -16.86 20.05 -24.69
N GLY A 268 -16.20 20.86 -25.52
CA GLY A 268 -15.36 20.38 -26.62
C GLY A 268 -14.22 19.49 -26.15
N MET A 269 -13.47 19.91 -25.12
CA MET A 269 -12.36 19.12 -24.57
C MET A 269 -12.85 17.82 -23.92
N LEU A 270 -13.99 17.84 -23.22
CA LEU A 270 -14.61 16.63 -22.68
C LEU A 270 -15.01 15.67 -23.80
N ALA A 271 -15.62 16.17 -24.88
CA ALA A 271 -16.00 15.35 -26.03
C ALA A 271 -14.78 14.72 -26.73
N GLU A 272 -13.67 15.46 -26.85
CA GLU A 272 -12.41 14.94 -27.39
C GLU A 272 -11.84 13.80 -26.53
N TRP A 273 -11.89 13.97 -25.20
CA TRP A 273 -11.47 12.94 -24.26
C TRP A 273 -12.34 11.69 -24.36
N GLU A 274 -13.66 11.83 -24.34
CA GLU A 274 -14.59 10.70 -24.51
C GLU A 274 -14.38 9.96 -25.84
N LEU A 275 -14.18 10.69 -26.93
CA LEU A 275 -13.89 10.10 -28.23
C LEU A 275 -12.59 9.28 -28.19
N THR A 276 -11.56 9.76 -27.49
CA THR A 276 -10.31 9.03 -27.30
C THR A 276 -10.55 7.73 -26.53
N LYS A 277 -11.30 7.79 -25.42
CA LYS A 277 -11.63 6.60 -24.63
C LYS A 277 -12.38 5.56 -25.46
N GLN A 278 -13.38 5.97 -26.23
CA GLN A 278 -14.17 5.08 -27.08
C GLN A 278 -13.33 4.39 -28.17
N LYS A 279 -12.38 5.11 -28.77
CA LYS A 279 -11.50 4.54 -29.82
C LYS A 279 -10.63 3.38 -29.32
N TRP A 280 -10.27 3.37 -28.04
CA TRP A 280 -9.25 2.47 -27.49
C TRP A 280 -9.76 1.49 -26.41
N THR A 281 -11.08 1.39 -26.18
CA THR A 281 -11.68 0.56 -25.13
C THR A 281 -12.60 -0.54 -25.69
N LYS A 282 -12.19 -1.21 -26.78
CA LYS A 282 -12.94 -2.38 -27.29
C LYS A 282 -12.77 -3.61 -26.41
#